data_AF-A0A454THY4-F1
#
_entry.id   AF-A0A454THY4-F1
#
_cell.length_a   1.000
_cell.length_b   1.000
_cell.length_c   1.000
_cell.angle_alpha   90.00
_cell.angle_beta   90.00
_cell.angle_gamma   90.00
#
_symmetry.space_group_name_H-M   'P 1'
#
loop_
_entity.id
_entity.type
_entity.pdbx_description
1 polymer ?
#
loop_
_entity_poly.entity_id
_entity_poly.type
_entity_poly.pdbx_seq_one_letter_code
_entity_poly.pdbx_strand_id
1 'polypeptide(L)'
;HHAAYVIYTSGSTGRPKGVTVEHRQVVNLLESMRGLLAMREADRWLAVTTLGFDIAGLELYLPLISGAVVIVLDREASRNAQSLSAALEGSGATVMQATPSTWRLLLESGWSGRPGLKALCGGEALPGELAGRLRARVGRLWNVYGPTETTIWSSAREVDATDAGQGVVPIGRPIANTQMYVLDGHQQPVPLGVTGEIYIGGAGVARGYLNRPELTAERFVENPFHGEGRERMYRTGDLGRWLPDGSLEYQGRADAQVKLRGFRIELGEIEARLSQCAGVSEAVVTVREDAPGEPRLVAYYVSDEAIEAQTLREQLQASLPEYMVPAAYVRLERLPLTPNGKLDRKGLPAPEGQAYASTAYEAPQGEVEQTLAGIWQTLLAVERVGRHDDFFALGGHSLQAVRLVAQVRTQLGAELGLTELFAQPSLSAVAQAIVRGQGSALPAITVADRGEALPLSFAQQRLWFLAQMEGGSEAYHIPVGLRLKGELDEDALRRSLDRIVARHEALRTRFVAEDGQAVQRVASADAGLPLDWVDLSTEAVPEHQLGLLAEAEARAPFDLEQGPLIRGRLVKLGEQEHVLLITMHHIVSDGWSQGVLAR
;
A
#
# COMPACT_ATOMS: atom_id res chain seq x y z
N HIS A 1 -36.48 -8.69 -14.91
CA HIS A 1 -35.07 -8.62 -14.47
C HIS A 1 -35.01 -8.08 -13.04
N HIS A 2 -34.44 -8.83 -12.09
CA HIS A 2 -34.34 -8.42 -10.68
C HIS A 2 -32.94 -7.92 -10.34
N ALA A 3 -32.87 -6.91 -9.49
CA ALA A 3 -31.62 -6.39 -8.96
C ALA A 3 -30.97 -7.46 -8.06
N ALA A 4 -29.66 -7.65 -8.21
CA ALA A 4 -28.84 -8.48 -7.33
C ALA A 4 -28.25 -7.66 -6.18
N TYR A 5 -27.74 -6.46 -6.48
CA TYR A 5 -27.20 -5.54 -5.48
C TYR A 5 -27.23 -4.09 -5.95
N VAL A 6 -26.97 -3.17 -5.00
CA VAL A 6 -26.74 -1.75 -5.26
C VAL A 6 -25.43 -1.35 -4.58
N ILE A 7 -24.48 -0.80 -5.34
CA ILE A 7 -23.21 -0.26 -4.82
C ILE A 7 -23.18 1.25 -5.04
N TYR A 8 -22.77 2.01 -4.02
CA TYR A 8 -22.67 3.46 -4.10
C TYR A 8 -21.27 3.89 -4.52
N THR A 9 -21.20 4.76 -5.52
CA THR A 9 -19.96 5.41 -5.97
C THR A 9 -20.02 6.92 -5.75
N SER A 10 -18.87 7.60 -5.75
CA SER A 10 -18.78 9.07 -5.72
C SER A 10 -19.48 9.66 -6.95
N GLY A 11 -20.18 10.78 -6.76
CA GLY A 11 -20.99 11.42 -7.81
C GLY A 11 -20.48 12.82 -8.10
N SER A 12 -20.51 13.22 -9.37
CA SER A 12 -20.06 14.55 -9.85
C SER A 12 -20.77 15.75 -9.21
N THR A 13 -21.90 15.54 -8.54
CA THR A 13 -22.70 16.57 -7.84
C THR A 13 -22.52 16.55 -6.31
N GLY A 14 -21.60 15.73 -5.80
CA GLY A 14 -21.35 15.57 -4.38
C GLY A 14 -22.39 14.74 -3.60
N ARG A 15 -23.24 13.99 -4.32
CA ARG A 15 -24.14 12.99 -3.75
C ARG A 15 -23.75 11.61 -4.27
N PRO A 16 -23.54 10.60 -3.39
CA PRO A 16 -23.28 9.24 -3.84
C PRO A 16 -24.35 8.74 -4.80
N LYS A 17 -23.93 8.04 -5.85
CA LYS A 17 -24.81 7.46 -6.87
C LYS A 17 -24.86 5.93 -6.71
N GLY A 18 -26.06 5.40 -6.48
CA GLY A 18 -26.25 3.95 -6.29
C GLY A 18 -26.37 3.23 -7.63
N VAL A 19 -25.37 2.46 -8.04
CA VAL A 19 -25.41 1.66 -9.25
C VAL A 19 -26.22 0.39 -9.00
N THR A 20 -27.32 0.21 -9.75
CA THR A 20 -28.19 -0.96 -9.62
C THR A 20 -27.77 -2.05 -10.60
N VAL A 21 -27.24 -3.14 -10.06
CA VAL A 21 -26.78 -4.31 -10.84
C VAL A 21 -27.79 -5.45 -10.73
N GLU A 22 -28.07 -6.11 -11.83
CA GLU A 22 -29.02 -7.21 -11.99
C GLU A 22 -28.32 -8.56 -12.00
N HIS A 23 -29.04 -9.62 -11.58
CA HIS A 23 -28.49 -10.99 -11.55
C HIS A 23 -27.84 -11.43 -12.86
N ARG A 24 -28.44 -11.11 -14.01
CA ARG A 24 -27.90 -11.50 -15.32
C ARG A 24 -26.51 -10.91 -15.60
N GLN A 25 -26.23 -9.70 -15.12
CA GLN A 25 -24.94 -9.04 -15.32
C GLN A 25 -23.88 -9.70 -14.43
N VAL A 26 -24.25 -9.99 -13.18
CA VAL A 26 -23.40 -10.73 -12.24
C VAL A 26 -23.07 -12.11 -12.79
N VAL A 27 -24.07 -12.86 -13.27
CA VAL A 27 -23.86 -14.20 -13.84
C VAL A 27 -22.94 -14.13 -15.06
N ASN A 28 -23.13 -13.17 -15.98
CA ASN A 28 -22.24 -13.01 -17.13
C ASN A 28 -20.78 -12.79 -16.71
N LEU A 29 -20.55 -11.91 -15.74
CA LEU A 29 -19.21 -11.66 -15.20
C LEU A 29 -18.62 -12.93 -14.58
N LEU A 30 -19.36 -13.59 -13.67
CA LEU A 30 -18.84 -14.73 -12.94
C LEU A 30 -18.49 -15.89 -13.88
N GLU A 31 -19.34 -16.16 -14.87
CA GLU A 31 -19.07 -17.17 -15.91
C GLU A 31 -17.84 -16.82 -16.76
N SER A 32 -17.70 -15.54 -17.14
CA SER A 32 -16.52 -15.06 -17.87
C SER A 32 -15.23 -15.24 -17.07
N MET A 33 -15.24 -14.82 -15.80
CA MET A 33 -14.07 -14.88 -14.93
C MET A 33 -13.74 -16.31 -14.51
N ARG A 34 -14.74 -17.20 -14.38
CA ARG A 34 -14.54 -18.64 -14.16
C ARG A 34 -13.73 -19.28 -15.28
N GLY A 35 -14.08 -19.00 -16.53
CA GLY A 35 -13.34 -19.46 -17.70
C GLY A 35 -11.94 -18.85 -17.79
N LEU A 36 -11.83 -17.54 -17.62
CA LEU A 36 -10.59 -16.79 -17.74
C LEU A 36 -9.52 -17.23 -16.73
N LEU A 37 -9.92 -17.39 -15.46
CA LEU A 37 -9.05 -17.85 -14.38
C LEU A 37 -8.94 -19.38 -14.32
N ALA A 38 -9.71 -20.11 -15.14
CA ALA A 38 -9.86 -21.56 -15.05
C ALA A 38 -10.09 -22.02 -13.61
N MET A 39 -11.10 -21.44 -12.95
CA MET A 39 -11.43 -21.73 -11.54
C MET A 39 -11.90 -23.19 -11.39
N ARG A 40 -11.45 -23.84 -10.32
CA ARG A 40 -11.78 -25.23 -9.97
C ARG A 40 -12.12 -25.35 -8.48
N GLU A 41 -12.73 -26.45 -8.07
CA GLU A 41 -13.06 -26.75 -6.67
C GLU A 41 -11.85 -26.72 -5.71
N ALA A 42 -10.65 -27.01 -6.23
CA ALA A 42 -9.41 -26.98 -5.46
C ALA A 42 -8.89 -25.54 -5.22
N ASP A 43 -9.43 -24.53 -5.90
CA ASP A 43 -8.99 -23.16 -5.72
C ASP A 43 -9.43 -22.58 -4.36
N ARG A 44 -8.63 -21.63 -3.87
CA ARG A 44 -8.83 -20.96 -2.60
C ARG A 44 -8.63 -19.46 -2.82
N TRP A 45 -9.70 -18.68 -2.71
CA TRP A 45 -9.67 -17.25 -2.94
C TRP A 45 -9.41 -16.50 -1.65
N LEU A 46 -8.36 -15.67 -1.59
CA LEU A 46 -8.13 -14.74 -0.49
C LEU A 46 -8.90 -13.44 -0.76
N ALA A 47 -9.98 -13.23 -0.01
CA ALA A 47 -10.82 -12.04 -0.11
C ALA A 47 -10.28 -10.94 0.82
N VAL A 48 -9.90 -9.81 0.24
CA VAL A 48 -9.22 -8.69 0.91
C VAL A 48 -9.95 -7.36 0.71
N THR A 49 -10.98 -7.33 -0.14
CA THR A 49 -11.71 -6.12 -0.48
C THR A 49 -12.97 -5.96 0.38
N THR A 50 -13.24 -4.73 0.83
CA THR A 50 -14.43 -4.44 1.64
C THR A 50 -15.72 -4.56 0.82
N LEU A 51 -16.82 -5.00 1.44
CA LEU A 51 -18.15 -5.11 0.81
C LEU A 51 -18.72 -3.79 0.26
N GLY A 52 -18.14 -2.64 0.60
CA GLY A 52 -18.51 -1.35 0.03
C GLY A 52 -18.14 -1.17 -1.44
N PHE A 53 -17.31 -2.07 -2.00
CA PHE A 53 -16.92 -2.07 -3.41
C PHE A 53 -17.44 -3.33 -4.10
N ASP A 54 -17.84 -3.16 -5.36
CA ASP A 54 -18.34 -4.22 -6.23
C ASP A 54 -17.31 -5.35 -6.45
N ILE A 55 -16.01 -5.01 -6.45
CA ILE A 55 -14.86 -5.93 -6.49
C ILE A 55 -15.01 -7.09 -5.49
N ALA A 56 -15.53 -6.85 -4.27
CA ALA A 56 -15.78 -7.89 -3.28
C ALA A 56 -16.80 -8.94 -3.77
N GLY A 57 -17.72 -8.56 -4.66
CA GLY A 57 -18.67 -9.48 -5.29
C GLY A 57 -17.97 -10.57 -6.11
N LEU A 58 -16.86 -10.25 -6.80
CA LEU A 58 -16.06 -11.27 -7.49
C LEU A 58 -15.37 -12.20 -6.49
N GLU A 59 -14.75 -11.62 -5.46
CA GLU A 59 -13.99 -12.36 -4.44
C GLU A 59 -14.86 -13.35 -3.66
N LEU A 60 -16.15 -13.03 -3.50
CA LEU A 60 -17.09 -13.87 -2.75
C LEU A 60 -17.84 -14.85 -3.66
N TYR A 61 -18.44 -14.38 -4.76
CA TYR A 61 -19.36 -15.22 -5.52
C TYR A 61 -18.66 -16.18 -6.47
N LEU A 62 -17.54 -15.78 -7.08
CA LEU A 62 -16.82 -16.63 -8.04
C LEU A 62 -16.33 -17.96 -7.43
N PRO A 63 -15.64 -17.96 -6.28
CA PRO A 63 -15.26 -19.21 -5.63
C PRO A 63 -16.49 -20.05 -5.25
N LEU A 64 -17.55 -19.45 -4.70
CA LEU A 64 -18.77 -20.17 -4.29
C LEU A 64 -19.45 -20.89 -5.45
N ILE A 65 -19.58 -20.25 -6.62
CA ILE A 65 -20.18 -20.91 -7.81
C ILE A 65 -19.24 -21.94 -8.47
N SER A 66 -17.97 -21.95 -8.09
CA SER A 66 -16.95 -22.86 -8.61
C SER A 66 -16.68 -24.06 -7.68
N GLY A 67 -17.36 -24.12 -6.53
CA GLY A 67 -17.11 -25.12 -5.48
C GLY A 67 -15.81 -24.89 -4.70
N ALA A 68 -15.19 -23.72 -4.87
CA ALA A 68 -13.93 -23.33 -4.26
C ALA A 68 -14.13 -22.69 -2.87
N VAL A 69 -13.03 -22.47 -2.15
CA VAL A 69 -13.04 -21.89 -0.79
C VAL A 69 -12.84 -20.38 -0.82
N VAL A 70 -13.57 -19.66 0.04
CA VAL A 70 -13.34 -18.24 0.35
C VAL A 70 -12.60 -18.13 1.68
N ILE A 71 -11.44 -17.49 1.67
CA ILE A 71 -10.70 -17.10 2.87
C ILE A 71 -10.93 -15.61 3.07
N VAL A 72 -11.72 -15.26 4.08
CA VAL A 72 -12.04 -13.86 4.38
C VAL A 72 -10.98 -13.30 5.32
N LEU A 73 -10.27 -12.27 4.87
CA LEU A 73 -9.29 -11.56 5.70
C LEU A 73 -9.93 -10.35 6.37
N ASP A 74 -9.59 -10.10 7.63
CA ASP A 74 -10.08 -8.90 8.32
C ASP A 74 -9.45 -7.62 7.73
N ARG A 75 -10.12 -6.49 7.97
CA ARG A 75 -9.76 -5.21 7.37
C ARG A 75 -8.39 -4.70 7.83
N GLU A 76 -8.00 -4.94 9.07
CA GLU A 76 -6.72 -4.49 9.60
C GLU A 76 -5.58 -5.30 9.00
N ALA A 77 -5.73 -6.62 8.94
CA ALA A 77 -4.79 -7.53 8.30
C ALA A 77 -4.66 -7.26 6.79
N SER A 78 -5.74 -6.92 6.08
CA SER A 78 -5.70 -6.58 4.64
C SER A 78 -4.88 -5.31 4.33
N ARG A 79 -4.72 -4.41 5.31
CA ARG A 79 -3.99 -3.13 5.19
C ARG A 79 -2.56 -3.21 5.70
N ASN A 80 -2.21 -4.29 6.40
CA ASN A 80 -0.87 -4.55 6.89
C ASN A 80 -0.15 -5.51 5.95
N ALA A 81 0.99 -5.10 5.42
CA ALA A 81 1.71 -5.86 4.41
C ALA A 81 2.20 -7.22 4.92
N GLN A 82 2.69 -7.27 6.16
CA GLN A 82 3.17 -8.49 6.80
C GLN A 82 2.01 -9.45 7.10
N SER A 83 0.90 -8.94 7.62
CA SER A 83 -0.30 -9.75 7.88
C SER A 83 -0.91 -10.29 6.59
N LEU A 84 -0.97 -9.49 5.52
CA LEU A 84 -1.44 -9.91 4.21
C LEU A 84 -0.52 -10.99 3.60
N SER A 85 0.80 -10.81 3.70
CA SER A 85 1.79 -11.81 3.28
C SER A 85 1.63 -13.12 4.05
N ALA A 86 1.57 -13.06 5.38
CA ALA A 86 1.38 -14.24 6.23
C ALA A 86 0.05 -14.95 5.95
N ALA A 87 -1.02 -14.21 5.69
CA ALA A 87 -2.32 -14.77 5.31
C ALA A 87 -2.26 -15.45 3.93
N LEU A 88 -1.58 -14.84 2.95
CA LEU A 88 -1.43 -15.40 1.60
C LEU A 88 -0.64 -16.72 1.63
N GLU A 89 0.42 -16.80 2.44
CA GLU A 89 1.22 -18.02 2.60
C GLU A 89 0.49 -19.08 3.43
N GLY A 90 -0.02 -18.71 4.61
CA GLY A 90 -0.63 -19.66 5.56
C GLY A 90 -1.99 -20.21 5.16
N SER A 91 -2.75 -19.50 4.31
CA SER A 91 -4.12 -19.90 3.95
C SER A 91 -4.22 -20.91 2.81
N GLY A 92 -3.11 -21.17 2.10
CA GLY A 92 -3.11 -21.97 0.89
C GLY A 92 -3.81 -21.30 -0.31
N ALA A 93 -4.08 -19.99 -0.26
CA ALA A 93 -4.73 -19.24 -1.33
C ALA A 93 -4.08 -19.43 -2.72
N THR A 94 -4.89 -19.80 -3.71
CA THR A 94 -4.47 -19.96 -5.11
C THR A 94 -4.89 -18.78 -5.97
N VAL A 95 -5.78 -17.92 -5.47
CA VAL A 95 -6.26 -16.72 -6.17
C VAL A 95 -6.32 -15.54 -5.21
N MET A 96 -5.84 -14.40 -5.67
CA MET A 96 -5.98 -13.13 -4.95
C MET A 96 -6.14 -12.00 -5.96
N GLN A 97 -7.00 -11.06 -5.62
CA GLN A 97 -7.17 -9.82 -6.36
C GLN A 97 -6.80 -8.66 -5.46
N ALA A 98 -6.11 -7.67 -6.01
CA ALA A 98 -5.84 -6.42 -5.31
C ALA A 98 -5.58 -5.27 -6.29
N THR A 99 -5.48 -4.05 -5.76
CA THR A 99 -5.05 -2.88 -6.54
C THR A 99 -3.54 -2.90 -6.78
N PRO A 100 -3.02 -2.21 -7.81
CA PRO A 100 -1.59 -1.96 -7.97
C PRO A 100 -0.92 -1.45 -6.68
N SER A 101 -1.56 -0.53 -5.96
CA SER A 101 -1.07 -0.02 -4.67
C SER A 101 -0.90 -1.11 -3.61
N THR A 102 -1.89 -1.99 -3.45
CA THR A 102 -1.81 -3.12 -2.50
C THR A 102 -0.74 -4.13 -2.89
N TRP A 103 -0.62 -4.44 -4.18
CA TRP A 103 0.43 -5.35 -4.66
C TRP A 103 1.84 -4.78 -4.45
N ARG A 104 2.01 -3.47 -4.65
CA ARG A 104 3.27 -2.79 -4.36
C ARG A 104 3.63 -2.88 -2.88
N LEU A 105 2.68 -2.56 -2.00
CA LEU A 105 2.83 -2.69 -0.56
C LEU A 105 3.28 -4.10 -0.15
N LEU A 106 2.64 -5.14 -0.73
CA LEU A 106 3.00 -6.53 -0.48
C LEU A 106 4.43 -6.86 -0.94
N LEU A 107 4.82 -6.43 -2.14
CA LEU A 107 6.18 -6.64 -2.64
C LEU A 107 7.24 -5.91 -1.82
N GLU A 108 6.96 -4.70 -1.37
CA GLU A 108 7.85 -3.89 -0.54
C GLU A 108 8.03 -4.46 0.87
N SER A 109 7.09 -5.28 1.34
CA SER A 109 7.23 -6.01 2.61
C SER A 109 8.20 -7.20 2.56
N GLY A 110 8.77 -7.50 1.40
CA GLY A 110 9.68 -8.63 1.20
C GLY A 110 8.97 -9.93 0.79
N TRP A 111 7.70 -9.87 0.37
CA TRP A 111 6.99 -11.05 -0.13
C TRP A 111 7.73 -11.70 -1.32
N SER A 112 8.11 -12.96 -1.15
CA SER A 112 8.93 -13.73 -2.09
C SER A 112 8.16 -14.18 -3.33
N GLY A 113 6.83 -14.15 -3.29
CA GLY A 113 5.98 -14.63 -4.37
C GLY A 113 5.46 -16.05 -4.13
N ARG A 114 4.41 -16.38 -4.88
CA ARG A 114 3.79 -17.71 -4.90
C ARG A 114 3.59 -18.15 -6.35
N PRO A 115 4.49 -18.99 -6.92
CA PRO A 115 4.48 -19.39 -8.34
C PRO A 115 3.21 -20.10 -8.84
N GLY A 116 2.30 -20.51 -7.95
CA GLY A 116 0.98 -21.06 -8.31
C GLY A 116 -0.19 -20.06 -8.20
N LEU A 117 0.07 -18.83 -7.75
CA LEU A 117 -0.97 -17.83 -7.50
C LEU A 117 -1.48 -17.25 -8.82
N LYS A 118 -2.81 -17.21 -8.97
CA LYS A 118 -3.52 -16.44 -9.99
C LYS A 118 -3.79 -15.04 -9.41
N ALA A 119 -2.97 -14.07 -9.77
CA ALA A 119 -3.08 -12.69 -9.31
C ALA A 119 -3.92 -11.85 -10.26
N LEU A 120 -4.89 -11.10 -9.71
CA LEU A 120 -5.63 -10.08 -10.45
C LEU A 120 -5.23 -8.70 -9.92
N CYS A 121 -5.01 -7.78 -10.85
CA CYS A 121 -4.60 -6.42 -10.58
C CYS A 121 -5.55 -5.48 -11.32
N GLY A 122 -6.28 -4.66 -10.58
CA GLY A 122 -7.32 -3.83 -11.17
C GLY A 122 -7.73 -2.68 -10.27
N GLY A 123 -8.53 -1.78 -10.82
CA GLY A 123 -9.00 -0.61 -10.09
C GLY A 123 -8.03 0.57 -10.15
N GLU A 124 -6.78 0.44 -10.57
CA GLU A 124 -5.86 1.55 -10.90
C GLU A 124 -5.07 1.19 -12.17
N ALA A 125 -4.40 2.16 -12.78
CA ALA A 125 -3.47 1.87 -13.88
C ALA A 125 -2.31 1.01 -13.36
N LEU A 126 -2.05 -0.14 -13.99
CA LEU A 126 -0.96 -1.04 -13.62
C LEU A 126 0.35 -0.60 -14.30
N PRO A 127 1.37 -0.11 -13.58
CA PRO A 127 2.65 0.23 -14.18
C PRO A 127 3.39 -1.01 -14.65
N GLY A 128 4.04 -0.95 -15.81
CA GLY A 128 4.80 -2.07 -16.39
C GLY A 128 5.92 -2.59 -15.49
N GLU A 129 6.58 -1.71 -14.74
CA GLU A 129 7.61 -2.09 -13.75
C GLU A 129 7.03 -2.99 -12.64
N LEU A 130 5.89 -2.59 -12.08
CA LEU A 130 5.19 -3.37 -11.07
C LEU A 130 4.71 -4.70 -11.64
N ALA A 131 4.18 -4.68 -12.86
CA ALA A 131 3.71 -5.87 -13.56
C ALA A 131 4.84 -6.89 -13.77
N GLY A 132 6.02 -6.43 -14.19
CA GLY A 132 7.21 -7.28 -14.33
C GLY A 132 7.64 -7.92 -13.01
N ARG A 133 7.69 -7.14 -11.93
CA ARG A 133 8.04 -7.64 -10.58
C ARG A 133 7.05 -8.68 -10.05
N LEU A 134 5.75 -8.46 -10.28
CA LEU A 134 4.68 -9.39 -9.88
C LEU A 134 4.70 -10.65 -10.72
N ARG A 135 4.81 -10.54 -12.05
CA ARG A 135 4.83 -11.67 -12.97
C ARG A 135 5.95 -12.66 -12.64
N ALA A 136 7.11 -12.18 -12.18
CA ALA A 136 8.21 -13.03 -11.75
C ALA A 136 7.92 -13.83 -10.45
N ARG A 137 6.84 -13.50 -9.73
CA ARG A 137 6.51 -14.02 -8.41
C ARG A 137 5.20 -14.80 -8.36
N VAL A 138 4.37 -14.72 -9.40
CA VAL A 138 3.06 -15.37 -9.44
C VAL A 138 2.96 -16.30 -10.64
N GLY A 139 2.03 -17.25 -10.60
CA GLY A 139 1.83 -18.17 -11.72
C GLY A 139 1.19 -17.49 -12.92
N ARG A 140 0.19 -16.65 -12.67
CA ARG A 140 -0.51 -15.86 -13.71
C ARG A 140 -0.86 -14.50 -13.15
N LEU A 141 -0.66 -13.45 -13.92
CA LEU A 141 -1.02 -12.08 -13.57
C LEU A 141 -2.01 -11.54 -14.59
N TRP A 142 -3.13 -11.01 -14.12
CA TRP A 142 -4.16 -10.40 -14.96
C TRP A 142 -4.32 -8.93 -14.62
N ASN A 143 -4.19 -8.06 -15.62
CA ASN A 143 -4.66 -6.68 -15.55
C ASN A 143 -6.15 -6.66 -15.91
N VAL A 144 -7.01 -6.17 -15.01
CA VAL A 144 -8.46 -6.15 -15.19
C VAL A 144 -9.01 -4.73 -15.10
N TYR A 145 -10.00 -4.42 -15.93
CA TYR A 145 -10.59 -3.09 -16.02
C TYR A 145 -12.10 -3.17 -16.18
N GLY A 146 -12.79 -2.27 -15.50
CA GLY A 146 -14.24 -2.11 -15.56
C GLY A 146 -14.70 -1.08 -14.52
N PRO A 147 -15.63 -0.19 -14.89
CA PRO A 147 -16.37 0.61 -13.92
C PRO A 147 -17.51 -0.19 -13.27
N THR A 148 -17.99 0.26 -12.12
CA THR A 148 -19.13 -0.36 -11.41
C THR A 148 -20.39 -0.39 -12.26
N GLU A 149 -20.60 0.60 -13.11
CA GLU A 149 -21.71 0.71 -14.04
C GLU A 149 -21.73 -0.38 -15.13
N THR A 150 -20.66 -1.16 -15.27
CA THR A 150 -20.57 -2.31 -16.18
C THR A 150 -20.21 -3.61 -15.46
N THR A 151 -20.51 -3.66 -14.16
CA THR A 151 -20.45 -4.85 -13.30
C THR A 151 -19.02 -5.38 -13.11
N ILE A 152 -18.29 -4.73 -12.20
CA ILE A 152 -16.95 -5.12 -11.73
C ILE A 152 -15.89 -5.02 -12.84
N TRP A 153 -15.76 -6.02 -13.72
CA TRP A 153 -14.76 -6.05 -14.78
C TRP A 153 -15.41 -6.26 -16.15
N SER A 154 -14.89 -5.56 -17.16
CA SER A 154 -15.38 -5.57 -18.53
C SER A 154 -14.31 -5.98 -19.54
N SER A 155 -13.03 -5.83 -19.18
CA SER A 155 -11.90 -6.33 -19.97
C SER A 155 -10.81 -6.91 -19.07
N ALA A 156 -9.99 -7.75 -19.68
CA ALA A 156 -8.86 -8.37 -19.02
C ALA A 156 -7.70 -8.59 -19.99
N ARG A 157 -6.47 -8.53 -19.45
CA ARG A 157 -5.23 -8.91 -20.13
C ARG A 157 -4.39 -9.79 -19.22
N GLU A 158 -3.99 -10.96 -19.70
CA GLU A 158 -2.92 -11.71 -19.05
C GLU A 158 -1.60 -11.00 -19.36
N VAL A 159 -0.86 -10.65 -18.31
CA VAL A 159 0.39 -9.90 -18.43
C VAL A 159 1.50 -10.83 -18.92
N ASP A 160 2.16 -10.44 -20.00
CA ASP A 160 3.28 -11.17 -20.57
C ASP A 160 4.62 -10.42 -20.41
N ALA A 161 5.69 -10.95 -21.00
CA ALA A 161 7.02 -10.36 -20.85
C ALA A 161 7.16 -9.01 -21.57
N THR A 162 6.36 -8.74 -22.60
CA THR A 162 6.38 -7.48 -23.38
C THR A 162 5.78 -6.31 -22.60
N ASP A 163 5.06 -6.60 -21.53
CA ASP A 163 4.46 -5.60 -20.63
C ASP A 163 5.39 -5.08 -19.56
N ALA A 164 6.50 -5.80 -19.34
CA ALA A 164 7.49 -5.43 -18.36
C ALA A 164 8.32 -4.26 -18.90
N GLY A 165 8.26 -3.10 -18.24
CA GLY A 165 9.04 -1.94 -18.63
C GLY A 165 8.39 -0.59 -18.29
N GLN A 166 8.70 0.42 -19.10
CA GLN A 166 8.16 1.78 -18.96
C GLN A 166 6.75 1.86 -19.56
N GLY A 167 5.82 2.48 -18.83
CA GLY A 167 4.44 2.69 -19.28
C GLY A 167 3.41 1.96 -18.41
N VAL A 168 2.19 1.87 -18.93
CA VAL A 168 1.04 1.24 -18.27
C VAL A 168 0.64 0.01 -19.07
N VAL A 169 0.36 -1.09 -18.38
CA VAL A 169 -0.11 -2.32 -19.00
C VAL A 169 -1.48 -2.09 -19.65
N PRO A 170 -1.68 -2.44 -20.93
CA PRO A 170 -2.99 -2.38 -21.59
C PRO A 170 -4.08 -3.11 -20.80
N ILE A 171 -5.30 -2.59 -20.84
CA ILE A 171 -6.49 -3.14 -20.18
C ILE A 171 -7.10 -4.33 -20.93
N GLY A 172 -6.52 -4.69 -22.07
CA GLY A 172 -6.75 -5.97 -22.75
C GLY A 172 -7.97 -5.99 -23.64
N ARG A 173 -8.63 -7.15 -23.67
CA ARG A 173 -9.79 -7.40 -24.53
C ARG A 173 -11.05 -7.55 -23.70
N PRO A 174 -12.24 -7.25 -24.28
CA PRO A 174 -13.51 -7.43 -23.59
C PRO A 174 -13.70 -8.88 -23.11
N ILE A 175 -14.33 -9.04 -21.94
CA ILE A 175 -14.78 -10.36 -21.46
C ILE A 175 -16.00 -10.85 -22.26
N ALA A 176 -16.50 -12.06 -21.98
CA ALA A 176 -17.61 -12.63 -22.73
C ALA A 176 -18.86 -11.72 -22.70
N ASN A 177 -19.55 -11.67 -23.84
CA ASN A 177 -20.75 -10.86 -24.08
C ASN A 177 -20.57 -9.36 -23.78
N THR A 178 -19.34 -8.84 -23.85
CA THR A 178 -19.03 -7.41 -23.70
C THR A 178 -18.47 -6.86 -25.01
N GLN A 179 -18.92 -5.65 -25.39
CA GLN A 179 -18.34 -4.91 -26.51
C GLN A 179 -17.73 -3.63 -25.98
N MET A 180 -16.54 -3.28 -26.46
CA MET A 180 -15.91 -1.99 -26.14
C MET A 180 -15.71 -1.20 -27.42
N TYR A 181 -16.02 0.09 -27.35
CA TYR A 181 -15.89 1.03 -28.46
C TYR A 181 -14.98 2.16 -28.01
N VAL A 182 -14.17 2.68 -28.94
CA VAL A 182 -13.42 3.91 -28.75
C VAL A 182 -13.99 4.93 -29.72
N LEU A 183 -14.63 5.96 -29.18
CA LEU A 183 -15.44 6.90 -29.96
C LEU A 183 -14.88 8.33 -29.89
N ASP A 184 -15.10 9.12 -30.93
CA ASP A 184 -14.80 10.55 -30.95
C ASP A 184 -15.91 11.40 -30.31
N GLY A 185 -15.75 12.73 -30.36
CA GLY A 185 -16.73 13.68 -29.83
C GLY A 185 -18.09 13.68 -30.55
N HIS A 186 -18.19 13.03 -31.71
CA HIS A 186 -19.43 12.82 -32.47
C HIS A 186 -19.99 11.40 -32.28
N GLN A 187 -19.47 10.64 -31.31
CA GLN A 187 -19.83 9.26 -31.04
C GLN A 187 -19.60 8.33 -32.24
N GLN A 188 -18.62 8.64 -33.10
CA GLN A 188 -18.20 7.78 -34.20
C GLN A 188 -16.96 6.96 -33.82
N PRO A 189 -16.83 5.70 -34.28
CA PRO A 189 -15.65 4.89 -34.04
C PRO A 189 -14.38 5.55 -34.60
N VAL A 190 -13.33 5.63 -33.78
CA VAL A 190 -12.02 6.12 -34.24
C VAL A 190 -11.19 5.01 -34.89
N PRO A 191 -10.27 5.33 -35.81
CA PRO A 191 -9.33 4.36 -36.37
C PRO A 191 -8.41 3.72 -35.31
N LEU A 192 -7.83 2.55 -35.63
CA LEU A 192 -6.81 1.91 -34.80
C LEU A 192 -5.66 2.87 -34.45
N GLY A 193 -5.20 2.86 -33.20
CA GLY A 193 -4.15 3.73 -32.68
C GLY A 193 -4.57 5.16 -32.34
N VAL A 194 -5.79 5.59 -32.71
CA VAL A 194 -6.31 6.92 -32.38
C VAL A 194 -6.96 6.90 -31.00
N THR A 195 -6.65 7.91 -30.18
CA THR A 195 -7.26 8.07 -28.85
C THR A 195 -8.68 8.59 -28.98
N GLY A 196 -9.61 7.96 -28.26
CA GLY A 196 -10.99 8.42 -28.08
C GLY A 196 -11.53 8.04 -26.70
N GLU A 197 -12.79 8.31 -26.46
CA GLU A 197 -13.48 7.95 -25.22
C GLU A 197 -13.96 6.49 -25.28
N ILE A 198 -13.78 5.76 -24.18
CA ILE A 198 -14.17 4.35 -24.06
C ILE A 198 -15.67 4.26 -23.75
N TYR A 199 -16.39 3.46 -24.53
CA TYR A 199 -17.79 3.09 -24.30
C TYR A 199 -17.88 1.57 -24.16
N ILE A 200 -18.75 1.10 -23.27
CA ILE A 200 -18.89 -0.33 -22.97
C ILE A 200 -20.34 -0.76 -23.17
N GLY A 201 -20.58 -1.66 -24.12
CA GLY A 201 -21.87 -2.29 -24.38
C GLY A 201 -21.91 -3.76 -23.93
N GLY A 202 -23.10 -4.35 -24.03
CA GLY A 202 -23.31 -5.78 -23.83
C GLY A 202 -23.84 -6.16 -22.44
N ALA A 203 -23.66 -7.42 -22.07
CA ALA A 203 -24.33 -8.06 -20.94
C ALA A 203 -23.92 -7.54 -19.55
N GLY A 204 -22.77 -6.85 -19.45
CA GLY A 204 -22.27 -6.25 -18.21
C GLY A 204 -22.90 -4.90 -17.85
N VAL A 205 -23.54 -4.21 -18.80
CA VAL A 205 -24.09 -2.86 -18.60
C VAL A 205 -25.22 -2.88 -17.58
N ALA A 206 -25.05 -2.16 -16.46
CA ALA A 206 -25.96 -2.12 -15.32
C ALA A 206 -27.34 -1.55 -15.69
N ARG A 207 -28.33 -1.69 -14.78
CA ARG A 207 -29.66 -1.10 -14.98
C ARG A 207 -29.57 0.42 -15.08
N GLY A 208 -28.74 1.04 -14.26
CA GLY A 208 -28.60 2.48 -14.15
C GLY A 208 -28.38 2.91 -12.70
N TYR A 209 -28.57 4.19 -12.44
CA TYR A 209 -28.47 4.78 -11.11
C TYR A 209 -29.82 4.79 -10.39
N LEU A 210 -29.84 4.31 -9.15
CA LEU A 210 -31.01 4.25 -8.29
C LEU A 210 -31.58 5.65 -8.08
N ASN A 211 -32.86 5.85 -8.41
CA ASN A 211 -33.58 7.12 -8.25
C ASN A 211 -32.91 8.32 -8.94
N ARG A 212 -32.19 8.07 -10.05
CA ARG A 212 -31.48 9.09 -10.84
C ARG A 212 -31.66 8.83 -12.35
N PRO A 213 -32.90 8.96 -12.89
CA PRO A 213 -33.17 8.65 -14.29
C PRO A 213 -32.44 9.58 -15.27
N GLU A 214 -32.29 10.86 -14.94
CA GLU A 214 -31.60 11.85 -15.79
C GLU A 214 -30.11 11.49 -15.95
N LEU A 215 -29.40 11.27 -14.83
CA LEU A 215 -28.00 10.83 -14.86
C LEU A 215 -27.85 9.45 -15.52
N THR A 216 -28.87 8.60 -15.39
CA THR A 216 -28.88 7.31 -16.10
C THR A 216 -28.95 7.52 -17.60
N ALA A 217 -29.84 8.39 -18.10
CA ALA A 217 -29.95 8.69 -19.53
C ALA A 217 -28.68 9.37 -20.08
N GLU A 218 -28.01 10.20 -19.28
CA GLU A 218 -26.74 10.85 -19.66
C GLU A 218 -25.60 9.84 -19.89
N ARG A 219 -25.51 8.81 -19.05
CA ARG A 219 -24.35 7.90 -19.04
C ARG A 219 -24.63 6.53 -19.66
N PHE A 220 -25.87 6.06 -19.64
CA PHE A 220 -26.31 4.80 -20.25
C PHE A 220 -27.07 5.11 -21.53
N VAL A 221 -26.30 5.44 -22.58
CA VAL A 221 -26.79 5.91 -23.87
C VAL A 221 -27.20 4.74 -24.77
N GLU A 222 -27.98 5.01 -25.81
CA GLU A 222 -28.32 4.01 -26.83
C GLU A 222 -27.05 3.51 -27.54
N ASN A 223 -26.98 2.22 -27.84
CA ASN A 223 -25.89 1.63 -28.62
C ASN A 223 -26.29 1.58 -30.12
N PRO A 224 -25.75 2.47 -30.98
CA PRO A 224 -26.09 2.47 -32.40
C PRO A 224 -25.42 1.33 -33.18
N PHE A 225 -24.45 0.62 -32.58
CA PHE A 225 -23.62 -0.37 -33.26
C PHE A 225 -24.11 -1.80 -33.07
N HIS A 226 -25.06 -2.05 -32.17
CA HIS A 226 -25.53 -3.39 -31.85
C HIS A 226 -27.01 -3.41 -31.41
N GLY A 227 -27.67 -4.57 -31.55
CA GLY A 227 -28.99 -4.82 -30.97
C GLY A 227 -30.15 -3.97 -31.53
N GLU A 228 -30.06 -3.52 -32.78
CA GLU A 228 -31.08 -2.66 -33.44
C GLU A 228 -31.45 -1.40 -32.61
N GLY A 229 -30.49 -0.84 -31.86
CA GLY A 229 -30.70 0.34 -31.00
C GLY A 229 -31.41 0.07 -29.68
N ARG A 230 -31.75 -1.20 -29.36
CA ARG A 230 -32.43 -1.57 -28.10
C ARG A 230 -31.45 -1.83 -26.95
N GLU A 231 -30.18 -2.04 -27.26
CA GLU A 231 -29.13 -2.18 -26.26
C GLU A 231 -28.57 -0.82 -25.88
N ARG A 232 -28.12 -0.70 -24.62
CA ARG A 232 -27.44 0.50 -24.11
C ARG A 232 -25.95 0.25 -24.02
N MET A 233 -25.17 1.31 -24.17
CA MET A 233 -23.76 1.36 -23.83
C MET A 233 -23.52 2.36 -22.70
N TYR A 234 -22.53 2.08 -21.86
CA TYR A 234 -22.09 2.97 -20.79
C TYR A 234 -20.94 3.84 -21.28
N ARG A 235 -21.10 5.16 -21.16
CA ARG A 235 -20.07 6.17 -21.38
C ARG A 235 -19.15 6.26 -20.17
N THR A 236 -17.93 5.74 -20.29
CA THR A 236 -17.04 5.60 -19.12
C THR A 236 -16.39 6.92 -18.71
N GLY A 237 -16.16 7.84 -19.66
CA GLY A 237 -15.31 9.02 -19.51
C GLY A 237 -13.81 8.71 -19.38
N ASP A 238 -13.40 7.46 -19.59
CA ASP A 238 -12.00 7.07 -19.74
C ASP A 238 -11.56 7.26 -21.20
N LEU A 239 -10.31 7.67 -21.41
CA LEU A 239 -9.68 7.73 -22.73
C LEU A 239 -8.89 6.44 -22.98
N GLY A 240 -8.92 5.98 -24.22
CA GLY A 240 -8.12 4.83 -24.64
C GLY A 240 -7.91 4.78 -26.14
N ARG A 241 -7.10 3.83 -26.58
CA ARG A 241 -6.87 3.54 -28.00
C ARG A 241 -6.65 2.05 -28.22
N TRP A 242 -7.11 1.56 -29.36
CA TRP A 242 -6.85 0.19 -29.78
C TRP A 242 -5.40 0.06 -30.28
N LEU A 243 -4.70 -0.95 -29.78
CA LEU A 243 -3.39 -1.36 -30.27
C LEU A 243 -3.53 -2.32 -31.46
N PRO A 244 -2.50 -2.47 -32.31
CA PRO A 244 -2.55 -3.35 -33.48
C PRO A 244 -2.80 -4.83 -33.15
N ASP A 245 -2.45 -5.26 -31.94
CA ASP A 245 -2.69 -6.62 -31.44
C ASP A 245 -4.15 -6.82 -30.96
N GLY A 246 -5.00 -5.79 -31.08
CA GLY A 246 -6.39 -5.81 -30.65
C GLY A 246 -6.57 -5.70 -29.12
N SER A 247 -5.53 -5.31 -28.38
CA SER A 247 -5.68 -4.91 -26.97
C SER A 247 -6.03 -3.43 -26.86
N LEU A 248 -6.77 -3.07 -25.81
CA LEU A 248 -7.13 -1.69 -25.51
C LEU A 248 -6.14 -1.11 -24.50
N GLU A 249 -5.56 0.03 -24.82
CA GLU A 249 -4.68 0.78 -23.92
C GLU A 249 -5.46 1.90 -23.22
N TYR A 250 -5.25 2.05 -21.91
CA TYR A 250 -5.83 3.13 -21.11
C TYR A 250 -4.93 4.37 -21.13
N GLN A 251 -5.51 5.53 -21.42
CA GLN A 251 -4.80 6.81 -21.63
C GLN A 251 -5.20 7.88 -20.61
N GLY A 252 -5.79 7.48 -19.48
CA GLY A 252 -6.29 8.41 -18.47
C GLY A 252 -7.77 8.71 -18.64
N ARG A 253 -8.21 9.82 -18.05
CA ARG A 253 -9.61 10.25 -18.08
C ARG A 253 -9.82 11.46 -18.94
N ALA A 254 -11.00 11.50 -19.59
CA ALA A 254 -11.47 12.66 -20.33
C ALA A 254 -11.93 13.78 -19.37
N ASP A 255 -12.31 13.41 -18.15
CA ASP A 255 -12.72 14.32 -17.08
C ASP A 255 -11.64 14.45 -15.97
N ALA A 256 -11.91 15.28 -14.97
CA ALA A 256 -10.98 15.58 -13.87
C ALA A 256 -10.96 14.53 -12.74
N GLN A 257 -11.53 13.34 -12.93
CA GLN A 257 -11.53 12.29 -11.91
C GLN A 257 -10.16 11.67 -11.69
N VAL A 258 -9.80 11.41 -10.42
CA VAL A 258 -8.54 10.77 -10.03
C VAL A 258 -8.76 9.54 -9.17
N LYS A 259 -7.80 8.63 -9.17
CA LYS A 259 -7.74 7.52 -8.24
C LYS A 259 -6.59 7.74 -7.26
N LEU A 260 -6.90 7.85 -5.97
CA LEU A 260 -5.92 8.09 -4.92
C LEU A 260 -6.18 7.13 -3.76
N ARG A 261 -5.16 6.34 -3.39
CA ARG A 261 -5.21 5.41 -2.25
C ARG A 261 -6.42 4.45 -2.32
N GLY A 262 -6.74 3.94 -3.51
CA GLY A 262 -7.89 3.06 -3.74
C GLY A 262 -9.27 3.75 -3.81
N PHE A 263 -9.35 5.08 -3.67
CA PHE A 263 -10.59 5.83 -3.80
C PHE A 263 -10.71 6.49 -5.18
N ARG A 264 -11.89 6.40 -5.79
CA ARG A 264 -12.27 7.21 -6.95
C ARG A 264 -12.78 8.56 -6.47
N ILE A 265 -12.01 9.61 -6.72
CA ILE A 265 -12.29 10.97 -6.24
C ILE A 265 -12.60 11.86 -7.44
N GLU A 266 -13.74 12.52 -7.37
CA GLU A 266 -14.15 13.57 -8.29
C GLU A 266 -13.51 14.88 -7.83
N LEU A 267 -12.45 15.37 -8.50
CA LEU A 267 -11.83 16.63 -8.09
C LEU A 267 -12.81 17.80 -8.16
N GLY A 268 -13.70 17.78 -9.17
CA GLY A 268 -14.78 18.76 -9.33
C GLY A 268 -15.76 18.81 -8.15
N GLU A 269 -15.93 17.72 -7.40
CA GLU A 269 -16.76 17.72 -6.19
C GLU A 269 -16.12 18.59 -5.11
N ILE A 270 -14.81 18.44 -4.92
CA ILE A 270 -14.03 19.23 -3.96
C ILE A 270 -13.97 20.70 -4.42
N GLU A 271 -13.75 20.94 -5.71
CA GLU A 271 -13.75 22.28 -6.33
C GLU A 271 -15.10 23.00 -6.16
N ALA A 272 -16.21 22.29 -6.37
CA ALA A 272 -17.56 22.84 -6.21
C ALA A 272 -17.86 23.20 -4.75
N ARG A 273 -17.36 22.40 -3.78
CA ARG A 273 -17.47 22.72 -2.35
C ARG A 273 -16.60 23.89 -1.96
N LEU A 274 -15.36 23.94 -2.46
CA LEU A 274 -14.45 25.08 -2.26
C LEU A 274 -15.04 26.38 -2.81
N SER A 275 -15.68 26.32 -3.98
CA SER A 275 -16.31 27.50 -4.60
C SER A 275 -17.57 27.97 -3.84
N GLN A 276 -18.10 27.17 -2.91
CA GLN A 276 -19.19 27.57 -2.03
C GLN A 276 -18.69 28.21 -0.72
N CYS A 277 -17.38 28.16 -0.45
CA CYS A 277 -16.77 28.83 0.68
C CYS A 277 -16.80 30.35 0.46
N ALA A 278 -17.15 31.10 1.51
CA ALA A 278 -17.19 32.57 1.43
C ALA A 278 -15.81 33.15 1.03
N GLY A 279 -15.81 34.02 0.02
CA GLY A 279 -14.60 34.71 -0.48
C GLY A 279 -13.85 33.97 -1.60
N VAL A 280 -14.14 32.68 -1.84
CA VAL A 280 -13.52 31.93 -2.96
C VAL A 280 -14.25 32.27 -4.27
N SER A 281 -13.53 32.82 -5.24
CA SER A 281 -14.08 33.16 -6.56
C SER A 281 -13.85 32.06 -7.60
N GLU A 282 -12.71 31.37 -7.54
CA GLU A 282 -12.38 30.22 -8.39
C GLU A 282 -11.64 29.16 -7.56
N ALA A 283 -11.85 27.88 -7.87
CA ALA A 283 -11.14 26.79 -7.21
C ALA A 283 -10.80 25.66 -8.19
N VAL A 284 -9.61 25.09 -8.01
CA VAL A 284 -9.09 23.93 -8.74
C VAL A 284 -8.44 23.00 -7.74
N VAL A 285 -8.69 21.70 -7.84
CA VAL A 285 -8.02 20.69 -7.03
C VAL A 285 -7.21 19.80 -7.96
N THR A 286 -6.03 19.38 -7.52
CA THR A 286 -5.22 18.40 -8.23
C THR A 286 -4.53 17.46 -7.27
N VAL A 287 -4.16 16.27 -7.76
CA VAL A 287 -3.22 15.40 -7.07
C VAL A 287 -1.81 15.88 -7.40
N ARG A 288 -0.98 16.02 -6.38
CA ARG A 288 0.45 16.30 -6.49
C ARG A 288 1.26 15.21 -5.82
N GLU A 289 2.45 14.98 -6.36
CA GLU A 289 3.45 14.06 -5.82
C GLU A 289 4.80 14.78 -5.86
N ASP A 290 5.09 15.54 -4.81
CA ASP A 290 6.34 16.32 -4.70
C ASP A 290 7.51 15.45 -4.18
N ALA A 291 7.21 14.30 -3.56
CA ALA A 291 8.15 13.24 -3.18
C ALA A 291 7.67 11.88 -3.74
N PRO A 292 8.56 11.02 -4.27
CA PRO A 292 8.17 9.74 -4.86
C PRO A 292 7.40 8.85 -3.89
N GLY A 293 6.22 8.36 -4.31
CA GLY A 293 5.35 7.49 -3.54
C GLY A 293 4.36 8.19 -2.61
N GLU A 294 4.33 9.53 -2.56
CA GLU A 294 3.48 10.29 -1.63
C GLU A 294 2.46 11.23 -2.32
N PRO A 295 1.52 10.69 -3.12
CA PRO A 295 0.51 11.52 -3.76
C PRO A 295 -0.48 12.10 -2.73
N ARG A 296 -0.80 13.38 -2.87
CA ARG A 296 -1.69 14.16 -1.99
C ARG A 296 -2.62 15.09 -2.78
N LEU A 297 -3.78 15.39 -2.22
CA LEU A 297 -4.71 16.40 -2.78
C LEU A 297 -4.25 17.81 -2.38
N VAL A 298 -4.17 18.70 -3.35
CA VAL A 298 -3.84 20.13 -3.16
C VAL A 298 -4.92 20.96 -3.83
N ALA A 299 -5.52 21.88 -3.08
CA ALA A 299 -6.48 22.86 -3.55
C ALA A 299 -5.78 24.17 -3.90
N TYR A 300 -6.16 24.75 -5.03
CA TYR A 300 -5.75 26.07 -5.50
C TYR A 300 -7.00 26.92 -5.60
N TYR A 301 -6.97 28.13 -5.07
CA TYR A 301 -8.14 28.99 -5.08
C TYR A 301 -7.78 30.45 -5.34
N VAL A 302 -8.70 31.18 -5.96
CA VAL A 302 -8.63 32.62 -6.17
C VAL A 302 -9.57 33.28 -5.16
N SER A 303 -9.08 34.35 -4.53
CA SER A 303 -9.84 35.15 -3.57
C SER A 303 -9.21 36.54 -3.51
N ASP A 304 -10.05 37.58 -3.47
CA ASP A 304 -9.61 38.96 -3.27
C ASP A 304 -9.15 39.19 -1.82
N GLU A 305 -9.71 38.42 -0.89
CA GLU A 305 -9.38 38.46 0.54
C GLU A 305 -8.45 37.30 0.93
N ALA A 306 -7.65 37.49 1.99
CA ALA A 306 -6.85 36.39 2.54
C ALA A 306 -7.77 35.48 3.35
N ILE A 307 -7.93 34.23 2.90
CA ILE A 307 -8.67 33.19 3.61
C ILE A 307 -7.66 32.23 4.21
N GLU A 308 -7.79 31.93 5.49
CA GLU A 308 -6.91 30.95 6.14
C GLU A 308 -7.24 29.53 5.66
N ALA A 309 -6.21 28.73 5.36
CA ALA A 309 -6.36 27.34 4.91
C ALA A 309 -7.20 26.49 5.87
N GLN A 310 -7.10 26.76 7.19
CA GLN A 310 -7.89 26.11 8.22
C GLN A 310 -9.40 26.37 8.06
N THR A 311 -9.79 27.60 7.74
CA THR A 311 -11.20 27.97 7.54
C THR A 311 -11.81 27.20 6.36
N LEU A 312 -11.07 27.08 5.25
CA LEU A 312 -11.52 26.29 4.09
C LEU A 312 -11.60 24.80 4.43
N ARG A 313 -10.60 24.27 5.13
CA ARG A 313 -10.54 22.86 5.54
C ARG A 313 -11.73 22.48 6.42
N GLU A 314 -12.06 23.27 7.43
CA GLU A 314 -13.20 23.01 8.34
C GLU A 314 -14.54 22.99 7.59
N GLN A 315 -14.74 23.94 6.68
CA GLN A 315 -15.95 23.98 5.84
C GLN A 315 -16.07 22.75 4.93
N LEU A 316 -14.94 22.29 4.37
CA LEU A 316 -14.92 21.06 3.57
C LEU A 316 -15.13 19.81 4.42
N GLN A 317 -14.49 19.69 5.58
CA GLN A 317 -14.65 18.55 6.49
C GLN A 317 -16.09 18.34 6.98
N ALA A 318 -16.86 19.43 7.12
CA ALA A 318 -18.27 19.35 7.48
C ALA A 318 -19.14 18.67 6.41
N SER A 319 -18.65 18.57 5.16
CA SER A 319 -19.45 18.11 4.01
C SER A 319 -18.79 17.01 3.16
N LEU A 320 -17.49 16.74 3.35
CA LEU A 320 -16.72 15.75 2.60
C LEU A 320 -16.09 14.71 3.54
N PRO A 321 -16.00 13.43 3.10
CA PRO A 321 -15.19 12.43 3.77
C PRO A 321 -13.71 12.83 3.88
N GLU A 322 -13.02 12.37 4.93
CA GLU A 322 -11.62 12.73 5.21
C GLU A 322 -10.67 12.51 4.02
N TYR A 323 -10.83 11.42 3.26
CA TYR A 323 -9.98 11.11 2.11
C TYR A 323 -10.16 12.06 0.90
N MET A 324 -11.21 12.89 0.90
CA MET A 324 -11.48 13.92 -0.12
C MET A 324 -11.02 15.31 0.33
N VAL A 325 -10.64 15.51 1.59
CA VAL A 325 -10.23 16.81 2.11
C VAL A 325 -8.79 17.10 1.67
N PRO A 326 -8.52 18.20 0.95
CA PRO A 326 -7.18 18.58 0.55
C PRO A 326 -6.21 18.74 1.74
N ALA A 327 -4.96 18.35 1.52
CA ALA A 327 -3.88 18.51 2.48
C ALA A 327 -3.31 19.94 2.50
N ALA A 328 -3.48 20.70 1.42
CA ALA A 328 -3.02 22.09 1.30
C ALA A 328 -3.96 22.93 0.43
N TYR A 329 -3.96 24.25 0.67
CA TYR A 329 -4.82 25.28 0.09
C TYR A 329 -3.97 26.48 -0.34
N VAL A 330 -3.65 26.57 -1.62
CA VAL A 330 -2.77 27.59 -2.18
C VAL A 330 -3.61 28.72 -2.78
N ARG A 331 -3.50 29.92 -2.21
CA ARG A 331 -4.11 31.13 -2.76
C ARG A 331 -3.34 31.59 -4.00
N LEU A 332 -4.06 31.91 -5.06
CA LEU A 332 -3.52 32.51 -6.28
C LEU A 332 -4.23 33.83 -6.56
N GLU A 333 -3.51 34.78 -7.17
CA GLU A 333 -4.13 36.01 -7.71
C GLU A 333 -5.04 35.68 -8.91
N ARG A 334 -4.66 34.65 -9.67
CA ARG A 334 -5.44 34.11 -10.79
C ARG A 334 -4.98 32.69 -11.11
N LEU A 335 -5.86 31.87 -11.69
CA LEU A 335 -5.47 30.57 -12.19
C LEU A 335 -4.51 30.71 -13.39
N PRO A 336 -3.40 29.96 -13.44
CA PRO A 336 -2.51 29.96 -14.60
C PRO A 336 -3.24 29.35 -15.79
N LEU A 337 -3.23 30.04 -16.93
CA LEU A 337 -3.85 29.58 -18.17
C LEU A 337 -2.79 29.41 -19.25
N THR A 338 -2.93 28.36 -20.05
CA THR A 338 -2.22 28.15 -21.32
C THR A 338 -2.58 29.26 -22.33
N PRO A 339 -1.80 29.45 -23.41
CA PRO A 339 -2.12 30.41 -24.48
C PRO A 339 -3.51 30.20 -25.14
N ASN A 340 -4.06 28.99 -25.02
CA ASN A 340 -5.39 28.64 -25.52
C ASN A 340 -6.52 28.87 -24.49
N GLY A 341 -6.24 29.54 -23.37
CA GLY A 341 -7.22 29.88 -22.33
C GLY A 341 -7.64 28.71 -21.42
N LYS A 342 -6.99 27.54 -21.51
CA LYS A 342 -7.23 26.40 -20.60
C LYS A 342 -6.32 26.48 -19.38
N LEU A 343 -6.76 25.96 -18.23
CA LEU A 343 -5.95 25.82 -17.01
C LEU A 343 -4.62 25.11 -17.29
N ASP A 344 -3.52 25.75 -16.93
CA ASP A 344 -2.18 25.18 -16.96
C ASP A 344 -1.84 24.53 -15.61
N ARG A 345 -2.15 23.23 -15.50
CA ARG A 345 -1.86 22.44 -14.30
C ARG A 345 -0.37 22.30 -14.00
N LYS A 346 0.50 22.42 -15.00
CA LYS A 346 1.97 22.36 -14.80
C LYS A 346 2.51 23.66 -14.21
N GLY A 347 1.82 24.77 -14.44
CA GLY A 347 2.13 26.07 -13.87
C GLY A 347 1.65 26.28 -12.43
N LEU A 348 0.98 25.29 -11.82
CA LEU A 348 0.52 25.39 -10.43
C LEU A 348 1.70 25.25 -9.45
N PRO A 349 1.89 26.22 -8.53
CA PRO A 349 3.03 26.21 -7.60
C PRO A 349 2.90 25.11 -6.54
N ALA A 350 4.02 24.71 -5.93
CA ALA A 350 4.02 23.78 -4.80
C ALA A 350 3.43 24.44 -3.54
N PRO A 351 2.74 23.69 -2.66
CA PRO A 351 2.23 24.23 -1.40
C PRO A 351 3.36 24.49 -0.39
N GLU A 352 3.41 25.71 0.16
CA GLU A 352 4.41 26.15 1.14
C GLU A 352 3.75 26.93 2.29
N GLY A 353 4.35 26.86 3.49
CA GLY A 353 3.99 27.71 4.64
C GLY A 353 2.49 27.77 4.95
N GLN A 354 1.89 28.93 4.74
CA GLN A 354 0.47 29.24 5.02
C GLN A 354 -0.54 28.46 4.16
N ALA A 355 -0.08 27.69 3.17
CA ALA A 355 -0.96 26.82 2.39
C ALA A 355 -1.48 25.63 3.20
N TYR A 356 -0.80 25.25 4.28
CA TYR A 356 -1.27 24.20 5.17
C TYR A 356 -2.24 24.77 6.19
N ALA A 357 -3.27 23.99 6.50
CA ALA A 357 -4.25 24.35 7.51
C ALA A 357 -3.56 24.35 8.88
N SER A 358 -3.29 25.54 9.41
CA SER A 358 -2.79 25.78 10.76
C SER A 358 -3.74 26.70 11.49
N THR A 359 -3.90 26.51 12.79
CA THR A 359 -4.70 27.40 13.64
C THR A 359 -3.93 28.70 13.88
N ALA A 360 -4.59 29.77 14.35
CA ALA A 360 -3.90 30.97 14.80
C ALA A 360 -2.74 30.57 15.73
N TYR A 361 -1.52 30.97 15.36
CA TYR A 361 -0.32 30.49 16.04
C TYR A 361 -0.34 30.94 17.50
N GLU A 362 -0.52 29.98 18.39
CA GLU A 362 -0.26 30.13 19.80
C GLU A 362 0.88 29.18 20.16
N ALA A 363 1.90 29.75 20.82
CA ALA A 363 3.12 29.01 21.12
C ALA A 363 2.80 27.79 22.02
N PRO A 364 3.44 26.63 21.78
CA PRO A 364 3.39 25.48 22.68
C PRO A 364 3.70 25.90 24.13
N GLN A 365 2.80 25.55 25.04
CA GLN A 365 2.87 25.90 26.45
C GLN A 365 3.36 24.73 27.31
N GLY A 366 4.35 25.01 28.15
CA GLY A 366 4.96 23.99 28.99
C GLY A 366 5.86 23.02 28.22
N GLU A 367 6.58 22.20 28.97
CA GLU A 367 7.65 21.35 28.46
C GLU A 367 7.15 20.26 27.49
N VAL A 368 5.96 19.70 27.77
CA VAL A 368 5.34 18.63 26.97
C VAL A 368 4.94 19.15 25.58
N GLU A 369 4.19 20.27 25.50
CA GLU A 369 3.78 20.83 24.21
C GLU A 369 5.02 21.25 23.39
N GLN A 370 6.02 21.87 24.02
CA GLN A 370 7.25 22.33 23.33
C GLN A 370 8.06 21.18 22.73
N THR A 371 8.23 20.09 23.47
CA THR A 371 8.93 18.90 22.98
C THR A 371 8.15 18.22 21.85
N LEU A 372 6.82 18.10 22.01
CA LEU A 372 5.94 17.52 21.00
C LEU A 372 5.97 18.33 19.70
N ALA A 373 5.99 19.66 19.79
CA ALA A 373 6.11 20.55 18.64
C ALA A 373 7.40 20.31 17.86
N GLY A 374 8.54 20.14 18.55
CA GLY A 374 9.83 19.81 17.93
C GLY A 374 9.82 18.47 17.18
N ILE A 375 9.15 17.46 17.75
CA ILE A 375 8.94 16.16 17.11
C ILE A 375 8.12 16.33 15.82
N TRP A 376 7.02 17.10 15.88
CA TRP A 376 6.14 17.31 14.73
C TRP A 376 6.82 18.10 13.61
N GLN A 377 7.57 19.16 13.94
CA GLN A 377 8.38 19.92 12.96
C GLN A 377 9.29 18.99 12.15
N THR A 378 9.97 18.06 12.84
CA THR A 378 10.89 17.11 12.21
C THR A 378 10.15 16.07 11.37
N LEU A 379 9.07 15.50 11.89
CA LEU A 379 8.33 14.42 11.21
C LEU A 379 7.55 14.91 10.00
N LEU A 380 6.98 16.11 10.09
CA LEU A 380 6.09 16.69 9.07
C LEU A 380 6.84 17.65 8.14
N ALA A 381 8.12 17.93 8.41
CA ALA A 381 8.95 18.89 7.68
C ALA A 381 8.31 20.30 7.61
N VAL A 382 7.77 20.76 8.74
CA VAL A 382 7.16 22.09 8.89
C VAL A 382 8.02 23.00 9.77
N GLU A 383 8.11 24.28 9.43
CA GLU A 383 8.98 25.24 10.14
C GLU A 383 8.48 25.54 11.56
N ARG A 384 7.16 25.59 11.77
CA ARG A 384 6.53 25.95 13.05
C ARG A 384 5.29 25.10 13.31
N VAL A 385 5.07 24.77 14.57
CA VAL A 385 3.88 24.06 15.07
C VAL A 385 3.33 24.82 16.27
N GLY A 386 2.08 25.25 16.18
CA GLY A 386 1.31 25.88 17.25
C GLY A 386 0.58 24.85 18.11
N ARG A 387 0.19 25.25 19.32
CA ARG A 387 -0.45 24.35 20.28
C ARG A 387 -1.82 23.83 19.87
N HIS A 388 -2.50 24.51 18.95
CA HIS A 388 -3.80 24.11 18.46
C HIS A 388 -3.73 23.39 17.11
N ASP A 389 -2.54 23.30 16.51
CA ASP A 389 -2.37 22.66 15.23
C ASP A 389 -2.65 21.16 15.31
N ASP A 390 -3.28 20.67 14.25
CA ASP A 390 -3.70 19.29 14.07
C ASP A 390 -2.64 18.51 13.28
N PHE A 391 -2.25 17.34 13.81
CA PHE A 391 -1.21 16.50 13.23
C PHE A 391 -1.48 16.13 11.77
N PHE A 392 -2.72 15.78 11.45
CA PHE A 392 -3.15 15.36 10.12
C PHE A 392 -3.42 16.55 9.21
N ALA A 393 -3.82 17.71 9.77
CA ALA A 393 -3.95 18.96 9.03
C ALA A 393 -2.60 19.49 8.54
N LEU A 394 -1.53 19.26 9.31
CA LEU A 394 -0.14 19.57 8.93
C LEU A 394 0.48 18.51 7.99
N GLY A 395 -0.31 17.59 7.44
CA GLY A 395 0.15 16.58 6.48
C GLY A 395 0.55 15.24 7.10
N GLY A 396 0.31 15.04 8.40
CA GLY A 396 0.52 13.78 9.11
C GLY A 396 -0.27 12.61 8.51
N HIS A 397 0.32 11.41 8.52
CA HIS A 397 -0.36 10.17 8.16
C HIS A 397 0.02 9.01 9.10
N SER A 398 -0.60 7.84 8.94
CA SER A 398 -0.49 6.71 9.87
C SER A 398 0.96 6.24 10.14
N LEU A 399 1.84 6.30 9.15
CA LEU A 399 3.26 5.94 9.35
C LEU A 399 4.00 7.00 10.17
N GLN A 400 3.75 8.29 9.92
CA GLN A 400 4.30 9.37 10.74
C GLN A 400 3.71 9.34 12.16
N ALA A 401 2.45 8.93 12.34
CA ALA A 401 1.84 8.72 13.64
C ALA A 401 2.54 7.63 14.46
N VAL A 402 2.93 6.52 13.83
CA VAL A 402 3.72 5.47 14.52
C VAL A 402 5.10 6.00 14.94
N ARG A 403 5.77 6.77 14.07
CA ARG A 403 7.05 7.42 14.39
C ARG A 403 6.90 8.44 15.52
N LEU A 404 5.80 9.19 15.53
CA LEU A 404 5.45 10.15 16.58
C LEU A 404 5.36 9.45 17.94
N VAL A 405 4.62 8.33 18.03
CA VAL A 405 4.48 7.56 19.28
C VAL A 405 5.86 7.12 19.81
N ALA A 406 6.73 6.61 18.93
CA ALA A 406 8.09 6.20 19.33
C ALA A 406 8.95 7.37 19.84
N GLN A 407 8.85 8.55 19.21
CA GLN A 407 9.59 9.73 19.63
C GLN A 407 9.04 10.35 20.92
N VAL A 408 7.73 10.36 21.13
CA VAL A 408 7.09 10.79 22.39
C VAL A 408 7.58 9.91 23.54
N ARG A 409 7.61 8.59 23.36
CA ARG A 409 8.15 7.66 24.36
C ARG A 409 9.60 7.95 24.72
N THR A 410 10.42 8.28 23.71
CA THR A 410 11.86 8.51 23.89
C THR A 410 12.17 9.85 24.54
N GLN A 411 11.48 10.93 24.13
CA GLN A 411 11.83 12.29 24.54
C GLN A 411 11.02 12.78 25.75
N LEU A 412 9.79 12.30 25.92
CA LEU A 412 8.89 12.72 27.01
C LEU A 412 8.69 11.65 28.08
N GLY A 413 9.23 10.43 27.89
CA GLY A 413 9.06 9.32 28.82
C GLY A 413 7.60 8.92 29.03
N ALA A 414 6.72 9.25 28.07
CA ALA A 414 5.29 9.05 28.17
C ALA A 414 4.76 8.21 27.01
N GLU A 415 3.67 7.50 27.24
CA GLU A 415 2.99 6.71 26.21
C GLU A 415 1.90 7.55 25.55
N LEU A 416 1.76 7.43 24.23
CA LEU A 416 0.69 8.02 23.45
C LEU A 416 -0.03 6.91 22.68
N GLY A 417 -1.31 6.69 22.97
CA GLY A 417 -2.11 5.74 22.21
C GLY A 417 -2.33 6.25 20.79
N LEU A 418 -2.17 5.38 19.78
CA LEU A 418 -2.49 5.75 18.40
C LEU A 418 -3.96 6.18 18.29
N THR A 419 -4.86 5.47 18.97
CA THR A 419 -6.29 5.80 19.06
C THR A 419 -6.54 7.20 19.63
N GLU A 420 -5.73 7.63 20.60
CA GLU A 420 -5.87 8.95 21.24
C GLU A 420 -5.43 10.07 20.30
N LEU A 421 -4.34 9.86 19.55
CA LEU A 421 -3.89 10.78 18.50
C LEU A 421 -4.98 10.96 17.43
N PHE A 422 -5.64 9.88 17.00
CA PHE A 422 -6.73 9.97 16.02
C PHE A 422 -7.99 10.62 16.59
N ALA A 423 -8.28 10.42 17.88
CA ALA A 423 -9.46 10.98 18.52
C ALA A 423 -9.33 12.48 18.79
N GLN A 424 -8.14 12.95 19.17
CA GLN A 424 -7.87 14.35 19.49
C GLN A 424 -6.49 14.77 18.93
N PRO A 425 -6.43 15.09 17.63
CA PRO A 425 -5.17 15.26 16.90
C PRO A 425 -4.47 16.61 17.11
N SER A 426 -4.96 17.50 17.98
CA SER A 426 -4.31 18.80 18.22
C SER A 426 -3.14 18.69 19.19
N LEU A 427 -2.07 19.47 18.98
CA LEU A 427 -0.85 19.39 19.79
C LEU A 427 -1.13 19.46 21.30
N SER A 428 -1.95 20.42 21.73
CA SER A 428 -2.35 20.60 23.14
C SER A 428 -3.21 19.46 23.67
N ALA A 429 -4.11 18.89 22.86
CA ALA A 429 -4.92 17.74 23.29
C ALA A 429 -4.08 16.46 23.41
N VAL A 430 -3.15 16.26 22.49
CA VAL A 430 -2.15 15.17 22.54
C VAL A 430 -1.23 15.36 23.76
N ALA A 431 -0.76 16.58 24.01
CA ALA A 431 0.02 16.88 25.21
C ALA A 431 -0.79 16.65 26.49
N GLN A 432 -2.08 16.99 26.52
CA GLN A 432 -2.96 16.68 27.65
C GLN A 432 -3.24 15.18 27.79
N ALA A 433 -3.32 14.42 26.70
CA ALA A 433 -3.45 12.96 26.75
C ALA A 433 -2.17 12.35 27.36
N ILE A 434 -1.01 12.84 26.92
CA ILE A 434 0.30 12.49 27.48
C ILE A 434 0.34 12.80 28.99
N VAL A 435 -0.04 14.01 29.41
CA VAL A 435 -0.07 14.43 30.82
C VAL A 435 -1.11 13.63 31.64
N ARG A 436 -2.29 13.34 31.09
CA ARG A 436 -3.30 12.49 31.77
C ARG A 436 -2.86 11.03 31.87
N GLY A 437 -2.05 10.57 30.93
CA GLY A 437 -1.37 9.28 30.95
C GLY A 437 -0.15 9.22 31.87
N GLN A 438 0.33 10.36 32.40
CA GLN A 438 1.39 10.42 33.41
C GLN A 438 0.88 9.85 34.73
N GLY A 439 0.97 8.53 34.84
CA GLY A 439 0.45 7.70 35.93
C GLY A 439 0.42 6.23 35.53
N SER A 440 0.30 5.97 34.22
CA SER A 440 0.63 4.68 33.61
C SER A 440 2.02 4.74 32.97
N ALA A 441 2.99 5.33 33.66
CA ALA A 441 4.38 5.16 33.28
C ALA A 441 4.70 3.67 33.43
N LEU A 442 4.84 2.96 32.31
CA LEU A 442 5.51 1.67 32.35
C LEU A 442 6.85 1.93 33.05
N PRO A 443 7.21 1.12 34.06
CA PRO A 443 8.44 1.34 34.80
C PRO A 443 9.61 1.45 33.83
N ALA A 444 10.56 2.33 34.14
CA ALA A 444 11.77 2.48 33.36
C ALA A 444 12.41 1.09 33.16
N ILE A 445 12.88 0.82 31.94
CA ILE A 445 13.63 -0.41 31.68
C ILE A 445 14.98 -0.24 32.38
N THR A 446 15.08 -0.79 33.59
CA THR A 446 16.32 -0.78 34.37
C THR A 446 17.23 -1.93 33.95
N VAL A 447 18.52 -1.78 34.24
CA VAL A 447 19.47 -2.88 34.06
C VAL A 447 19.03 -4.06 34.93
N ALA A 448 18.85 -5.22 34.33
CA ALA A 448 18.49 -6.45 35.03
C ALA A 448 19.64 -6.93 35.93
N ASP A 449 19.31 -7.49 37.10
CA ASP A 449 20.28 -8.17 37.95
C ASP A 449 20.84 -9.39 37.21
N ARG A 450 22.17 -9.47 37.11
CA ARG A 450 22.88 -10.55 36.41
C ARG A 450 23.12 -11.77 37.29
N GLY A 451 22.84 -11.67 38.59
CA GLY A 451 22.86 -12.81 39.52
C GLY A 451 21.61 -13.70 39.45
N GLU A 452 20.54 -13.21 38.83
CA GLU A 452 19.27 -13.93 38.71
C GLU A 452 19.08 -14.56 37.32
N ALA A 453 18.15 -15.52 37.24
CA ALA A 453 17.73 -16.08 35.97
C ALA A 453 16.96 -15.03 35.15
N LEU A 454 17.41 -14.77 33.93
CA LEU A 454 16.78 -13.78 33.06
C LEU A 454 15.59 -14.44 32.33
N PRO A 455 14.33 -14.04 32.59
CA PRO A 455 13.19 -14.67 31.95
C PRO A 455 13.11 -14.32 30.46
N LEU A 456 12.49 -15.18 29.65
CA LEU A 456 12.15 -14.85 28.27
C LEU A 456 11.03 -13.80 28.25
N SER A 457 11.10 -12.87 27.30
CA SER A 457 9.94 -12.04 26.94
C SER A 457 8.81 -12.90 26.38
N PHE A 458 7.57 -12.40 26.40
CA PHE A 458 6.42 -13.13 25.84
C PHE A 458 6.63 -13.54 24.36
N ALA A 459 7.27 -12.69 23.56
CA ALA A 459 7.60 -13.01 22.18
C ALA A 459 8.62 -14.16 22.09
N GLN A 460 9.66 -14.12 22.93
CA GLN A 460 10.65 -15.19 23.01
C GLN A 460 10.05 -16.50 23.53
N GLN A 461 9.14 -16.46 24.52
CA GLN A 461 8.46 -17.66 25.03
C GLN A 461 7.67 -18.37 23.93
N ARG A 462 6.94 -17.61 23.11
CA ARG A 462 6.23 -18.17 21.95
C ARG A 462 7.20 -18.85 20.97
N LEU A 463 8.29 -18.19 20.61
CA LEU A 463 9.28 -18.73 19.68
C LEU A 463 10.02 -19.94 20.25
N TRP A 464 10.35 -19.92 21.53
CA TRP A 464 10.94 -21.05 22.23
C TRP A 464 10.00 -22.25 22.25
N PHE A 465 8.71 -22.04 22.55
CA PHE A 465 7.71 -23.11 22.48
C PHE A 465 7.58 -23.69 21.07
N LEU A 466 7.53 -22.83 20.05
CA LEU A 466 7.45 -23.27 18.66
C LEU A 466 8.70 -24.03 18.21
N ALA A 467 9.89 -23.66 18.70
CA ALA A 467 11.12 -24.35 18.39
C ALA A 467 11.17 -25.78 18.95
N GLN A 468 10.38 -26.11 19.97
CA GLN A 468 10.24 -27.47 20.49
C GLN A 468 9.33 -28.35 19.61
N MET A 469 8.60 -27.77 18.66
CA MET A 469 7.78 -28.50 17.69
C MET A 469 8.62 -28.88 16.48
N GLU A 470 8.36 -30.05 15.89
CA GLU A 470 9.09 -30.54 14.72
C GLU A 470 9.03 -29.55 13.55
N GLY A 471 10.20 -29.14 13.04
CA GLY A 471 10.35 -28.13 11.97
C GLY A 471 9.99 -26.69 12.37
N GLY A 472 9.60 -26.46 13.62
CA GLY A 472 9.10 -25.17 14.09
C GLY A 472 10.16 -24.08 14.16
N SER A 473 11.42 -24.42 14.48
CA SER A 473 12.53 -23.44 14.58
C SER A 473 13.00 -22.93 13.21
N GLU A 474 13.08 -23.80 12.21
CA GLU A 474 13.59 -23.45 10.86
C GLU A 474 12.73 -22.40 10.16
N ALA A 475 11.41 -22.40 10.42
CA ALA A 475 10.47 -21.42 9.89
C ALA A 475 10.74 -19.98 10.38
N TYR A 476 11.58 -19.81 11.40
CA TYR A 476 11.92 -18.52 12.01
C TYR A 476 13.40 -18.14 11.83
N HIS A 477 14.06 -18.66 10.80
CA HIS A 477 15.34 -18.12 10.37
C HIS A 477 15.15 -16.81 9.59
N ILE A 478 16.07 -15.87 9.78
CA ILE A 478 16.15 -14.60 9.08
C ILE A 478 17.47 -14.59 8.29
N PRO A 479 17.51 -15.19 7.08
CA PRO A 479 18.69 -15.15 6.22
C PRO A 479 18.77 -13.83 5.45
N VAL A 480 19.95 -13.23 5.43
CA VAL A 480 20.26 -11.99 4.69
C VAL A 480 21.51 -12.23 3.84
N GLY A 481 21.49 -11.80 2.59
CA GLY A 481 22.63 -11.84 1.69
C GLY A 481 22.99 -10.44 1.17
N LEU A 482 24.25 -10.05 1.31
CA LEU A 482 24.78 -8.78 0.86
C LEU A 482 25.86 -9.04 -0.19
N ARG A 483 25.64 -8.54 -1.41
CA ARG A 483 26.68 -8.58 -2.46
C ARG A 483 27.53 -7.32 -2.36
N LEU A 484 28.82 -7.51 -2.10
CA LEU A 484 29.82 -6.48 -1.91
C LEU A 484 30.66 -6.36 -3.18
N LYS A 485 30.76 -5.15 -3.73
CA LYS A 485 31.54 -4.86 -4.95
C LYS A 485 32.64 -3.86 -4.63
N GLY A 486 33.84 -4.16 -5.10
CA GLY A 486 35.06 -3.39 -4.82
C GLY A 486 36.03 -4.16 -3.93
N GLU A 487 37.13 -3.49 -3.56
CA GLU A 487 38.11 -4.03 -2.62
C GLU A 487 37.48 -4.20 -1.23
N LEU A 488 37.65 -5.39 -0.64
CA LEU A 488 37.13 -5.72 0.68
C LEU A 488 38.28 -5.95 1.65
N ASP A 489 38.35 -5.15 2.72
CA ASP A 489 39.19 -5.44 3.88
C ASP A 489 38.46 -6.45 4.78
N GLU A 490 38.79 -7.73 4.60
CA GLU A 490 38.16 -8.85 5.31
C GLU A 490 38.37 -8.77 6.83
N ASP A 491 39.54 -8.30 7.26
CA ASP A 491 39.86 -8.16 8.68
C ASP A 491 39.05 -7.04 9.32
N ALA A 492 38.85 -5.92 8.60
CA ALA A 492 37.98 -4.84 9.06
C ALA A 492 36.52 -5.28 9.14
N LEU A 493 36.04 -6.07 8.18
CA LEU A 493 34.69 -6.63 8.21
C LEU A 493 34.51 -7.56 9.41
N ARG A 494 35.42 -8.51 9.62
CA ARG A 494 35.38 -9.45 10.75
C ARG A 494 35.37 -8.70 12.09
N ARG A 495 36.29 -7.76 12.30
CA ARG A 495 36.32 -6.93 13.52
C ARG A 495 35.03 -6.14 13.73
N SER A 496 34.40 -5.66 12.67
CA SER A 496 33.14 -4.92 12.75
C SER A 496 31.99 -5.82 13.18
N LEU A 497 31.88 -7.02 12.60
CA LEU A 497 30.87 -8.01 12.96
C LEU A 497 31.06 -8.51 14.41
N ASP A 498 32.30 -8.78 14.83
CA ASP A 498 32.61 -9.15 16.21
C ASP A 498 32.22 -8.04 17.19
N ARG A 499 32.47 -6.77 16.83
CA ARG A 499 32.09 -5.62 17.65
C ARG A 499 30.58 -5.47 17.78
N ILE A 500 29.83 -5.79 16.74
CA ILE A 500 28.36 -5.81 16.75
C ILE A 500 27.86 -6.89 17.71
N VAL A 501 28.36 -8.13 17.62
CA VAL A 501 27.97 -9.21 18.55
C VAL A 501 28.36 -8.88 19.99
N ALA A 502 29.53 -8.28 20.20
CA ALA A 502 29.96 -7.81 21.52
C ALA A 502 28.98 -6.79 22.12
N ARG A 503 28.53 -5.84 21.29
CA ARG A 503 27.63 -4.74 21.68
C ARG A 503 26.21 -5.22 21.98
N HIS A 504 25.68 -6.17 21.23
CA HIS A 504 24.28 -6.57 21.28
C HIS A 504 24.10 -7.94 21.96
N GLU A 505 23.70 -7.93 23.24
CA GLU A 505 23.53 -9.15 24.05
C GLU A 505 22.62 -10.20 23.40
N ALA A 506 21.56 -9.78 22.73
CA ALA A 506 20.64 -10.68 22.04
C ALA A 506 21.36 -11.62 21.07
N LEU A 507 22.36 -11.13 20.31
CA LEU A 507 23.10 -11.91 19.33
C LEU A 507 24.00 -12.99 19.95
N ARG A 508 24.30 -12.87 21.24
CA ARG A 508 25.09 -13.82 22.04
C ARG A 508 24.27 -14.46 23.15
N THR A 509 22.95 -14.47 23.02
CA THR A 509 22.03 -15.09 23.99
C THR A 509 21.58 -16.46 23.50
N ARG A 510 21.62 -17.45 24.41
CA ARG A 510 20.98 -18.77 24.25
C ARG A 510 19.88 -18.95 25.29
N PHE A 511 18.99 -19.91 25.08
CA PHE A 511 17.78 -20.14 25.85
C PHE A 511 17.77 -21.56 26.40
N VAL A 512 17.94 -21.71 27.71
CA VAL A 512 18.04 -23.03 28.37
C VAL A 512 16.84 -23.27 29.27
N ALA A 513 16.43 -24.53 29.41
CA ALA A 513 15.42 -24.92 30.38
C ALA A 513 16.05 -25.19 31.75
N GLU A 514 15.64 -24.44 32.77
CA GLU A 514 16.07 -24.63 34.17
C GLU A 514 14.82 -24.72 35.06
N ASP A 515 14.72 -25.77 35.87
CA ASP A 515 13.59 -26.03 36.77
C ASP A 515 12.20 -25.94 36.10
N GLY A 516 12.12 -26.34 34.82
CA GLY A 516 10.88 -26.32 34.03
C GLY A 516 10.52 -24.95 33.43
N GLN A 517 11.38 -23.94 33.54
CA GLN A 517 11.22 -22.63 32.90
C GLN A 517 12.37 -22.33 31.94
N ALA A 518 12.05 -21.74 30.79
CA ALA A 518 13.08 -21.24 29.88
C ALA A 518 13.70 -19.95 30.44
N VAL A 519 15.02 -19.85 30.37
CA VAL A 519 15.79 -18.67 30.82
C VAL A 519 16.84 -18.26 29.78
N GLN A 520 17.17 -16.98 29.74
CA GLN A 520 18.18 -16.41 28.87
C GLN A 520 19.58 -16.54 29.49
N ARG A 521 20.54 -17.04 28.72
CA ARG A 521 21.96 -17.11 29.08
C ARG A 521 22.78 -16.32 28.07
N VAL A 522 23.26 -15.17 28.49
CA VAL A 522 24.06 -14.27 27.67
C VAL A 522 25.53 -14.71 27.74
N ALA A 523 26.13 -15.06 26.60
CA ALA A 523 27.55 -15.41 26.50
C ALA A 523 28.45 -14.16 26.63
N SER A 524 29.76 -14.36 26.76
CA SER A 524 30.72 -13.27 26.90
C SER A 524 30.79 -12.37 25.64
N ALA A 525 31.18 -11.10 25.82
CA ALA A 525 31.25 -10.13 24.73
C ALA A 525 32.38 -10.41 23.72
N ASP A 526 33.31 -11.31 24.05
CA ASP A 526 34.39 -11.79 23.17
C ASP A 526 34.00 -13.02 22.35
N ALA A 527 32.73 -13.46 22.38
CA ALA A 527 32.25 -14.62 21.62
C ALA A 527 32.44 -14.48 20.09
N GLY A 528 32.44 -13.23 19.58
CA GLY A 528 32.55 -12.94 18.15
C GLY A 528 31.36 -13.45 17.32
N LEU A 529 31.38 -13.16 16.02
CA LEU A 529 30.43 -13.73 15.06
C LEU A 529 31.05 -15.00 14.44
N PRO A 530 30.39 -16.17 14.47
CA PRO A 530 30.83 -17.33 13.71
C PRO A 530 30.74 -17.02 12.21
N LEU A 531 31.90 -16.78 11.60
CA LEU A 531 32.03 -16.37 10.20
C LEU A 531 32.91 -17.37 9.46
N ASP A 532 32.29 -18.17 8.60
CA ASP A 532 32.98 -19.06 7.68
C ASP A 532 33.43 -18.29 6.43
N TRP A 533 34.56 -18.69 5.86
CA TRP A 533 35.08 -18.11 4.62
C TRP A 533 35.13 -19.18 3.52
N VAL A 534 34.62 -18.84 2.34
CA VAL A 534 34.54 -19.76 1.19
C VAL A 534 35.02 -19.07 -0.07
N ASP A 535 36.03 -19.63 -0.73
CA ASP A 535 36.47 -19.16 -2.05
C ASP A 535 35.75 -19.93 -3.16
N LEU A 536 35.00 -19.21 -3.99
CA LEU A 536 34.41 -19.75 -5.22
C LEU A 536 35.04 -19.09 -6.46
N SER A 537 36.06 -18.25 -6.32
CA SER A 537 36.62 -17.48 -7.45
C SER A 537 37.25 -18.36 -8.53
N THR A 538 37.63 -19.59 -8.20
CA THR A 538 38.17 -20.58 -9.13
C THR A 538 37.15 -21.63 -9.59
N GLU A 539 35.92 -21.57 -9.09
CA GLU A 539 34.87 -22.52 -9.46
C GLU A 539 34.35 -22.28 -10.88
N ALA A 540 33.96 -23.34 -11.58
CA ALA A 540 33.45 -23.23 -12.95
C ALA A 540 32.07 -22.56 -13.03
N VAL A 541 31.27 -22.67 -11.96
CA VAL A 541 29.90 -22.14 -11.86
C VAL A 541 29.67 -21.47 -10.49
N PRO A 542 30.39 -20.38 -10.18
CA PRO A 542 30.45 -19.80 -8.84
C PRO A 542 29.08 -19.32 -8.33
N GLU A 543 28.23 -18.80 -9.21
CA GLU A 543 26.86 -18.36 -8.87
C GLU A 543 25.94 -19.53 -8.49
N HIS A 544 26.10 -20.69 -9.13
CA HIS A 544 25.33 -21.88 -8.78
C HIS A 544 25.74 -22.41 -7.41
N GLN A 545 27.05 -22.48 -7.16
CA GLN A 545 27.58 -22.89 -5.86
C GLN A 545 27.18 -21.91 -4.75
N LEU A 546 27.22 -20.60 -5.01
CA LEU A 546 26.70 -19.60 -4.09
C LEU A 546 25.22 -19.84 -3.73
N GLY A 547 24.38 -20.16 -4.73
CA GLY A 547 22.97 -20.49 -4.49
C GLY A 547 22.78 -21.68 -3.55
N LEU A 548 23.57 -22.75 -3.74
CA LEU A 548 23.56 -23.92 -2.86
C LEU A 548 24.05 -23.58 -1.44
N LEU A 549 25.10 -22.77 -1.32
CA LEU A 549 25.58 -22.31 -0.02
C LEU A 549 24.54 -21.43 0.69
N ALA A 550 23.88 -20.52 -0.01
CA ALA A 550 22.85 -19.66 0.55
C ALA A 550 21.62 -20.47 1.02
N GLU A 551 21.20 -21.49 0.26
CA GLU A 551 20.11 -22.38 0.65
C GLU A 551 20.47 -23.23 1.88
N ALA A 552 21.69 -23.79 1.91
CA ALA A 552 22.21 -24.51 3.05
C ALA A 552 22.31 -23.61 4.30
N GLU A 553 22.82 -22.39 4.13
CA GLU A 553 22.98 -21.39 5.18
C GLU A 553 21.62 -20.92 5.73
N ALA A 554 20.58 -20.82 4.90
CA ALA A 554 19.24 -20.46 5.32
C ALA A 554 18.53 -21.60 6.09
N ARG A 555 18.80 -22.86 5.74
CA ARG A 555 18.11 -24.03 6.32
C ARG A 555 18.80 -24.66 7.51
N ALA A 556 20.12 -24.49 7.67
CA ALA A 556 20.85 -25.13 8.76
C ALA A 556 20.20 -24.77 10.12
N PRO A 557 19.84 -25.75 10.96
CA PRO A 557 19.09 -25.49 12.18
C PRO A 557 19.91 -24.67 13.17
N PHE A 558 19.22 -23.89 14.01
CA PHE A 558 19.81 -23.34 15.23
C PHE A 558 19.44 -24.21 16.43
N ASP A 559 20.42 -24.47 17.29
CA ASP A 559 20.18 -25.01 18.61
C ASP A 559 20.00 -23.84 19.58
N LEU A 560 18.76 -23.63 20.05
CA LEU A 560 18.43 -22.54 20.96
C LEU A 560 19.12 -22.67 22.32
N GLU A 561 19.46 -23.87 22.76
CA GLU A 561 20.08 -24.14 24.06
C GLU A 561 21.59 -23.95 24.04
N GLN A 562 22.24 -24.29 22.92
CA GLN A 562 23.69 -24.17 22.77
C GLN A 562 24.11 -22.83 22.15
N GLY A 563 23.33 -22.31 21.19
CA GLY A 563 23.69 -21.15 20.39
C GLY A 563 25.03 -21.35 19.63
N PRO A 564 25.61 -20.27 19.10
CA PRO A 564 25.03 -18.93 18.95
C PRO A 564 23.87 -18.91 17.93
N LEU A 565 22.97 -17.93 18.07
CA LEU A 565 21.77 -17.80 17.24
C LEU A 565 21.93 -16.79 16.09
N ILE A 566 23.18 -16.59 15.71
CA ILE A 566 23.67 -15.85 14.57
C ILE A 566 24.87 -16.59 14.00
N ARG A 567 24.96 -16.64 12.67
CA ARG A 567 26.12 -17.16 11.93
C ARG A 567 26.23 -16.42 10.61
N GLY A 568 27.42 -16.45 10.02
CA GLY A 568 27.64 -15.87 8.71
C GLY A 568 28.63 -16.65 7.87
N ARG A 569 28.62 -16.33 6.58
CA ARG A 569 29.54 -16.86 5.59
C ARG A 569 29.97 -15.74 4.65
N LEU A 570 31.27 -15.52 4.53
CA LEU A 570 31.84 -14.63 3.52
C LEU A 570 32.29 -15.48 2.32
N VAL A 571 31.67 -15.25 1.17
CA VAL A 571 31.93 -15.98 -0.07
C VAL A 571 32.66 -15.08 -1.06
N LYS A 572 33.87 -15.45 -1.48
CA LYS A 572 34.62 -14.74 -2.52
C LYS A 572 34.20 -15.29 -3.89
N LEU A 573 33.71 -14.41 -4.77
CA LEU A 573 33.38 -14.74 -6.17
C LEU A 573 34.47 -14.26 -7.14
N GLY A 574 35.26 -13.26 -6.74
CA GLY A 574 36.39 -12.73 -7.49
C GLY A 574 37.13 -11.67 -6.68
N GLU A 575 38.18 -11.08 -7.25
CA GLU A 575 39.05 -10.11 -6.54
C GLU A 575 38.29 -8.89 -6.00
N GLN A 576 37.18 -8.49 -6.66
CA GLN A 576 36.37 -7.34 -6.26
C GLN A 576 34.88 -7.70 -6.05
N GLU A 577 34.57 -8.98 -5.87
CA GLU A 577 33.20 -9.42 -5.70
C GLU A 577 33.09 -10.48 -4.61
N HIS A 578 32.33 -10.14 -3.58
CA HIS A 578 32.09 -10.98 -2.42
C HIS A 578 30.60 -11.01 -2.08
N VAL A 579 30.15 -12.08 -1.42
CA VAL A 579 28.80 -12.18 -0.86
C VAL A 579 28.91 -12.52 0.62
N LEU A 580 28.42 -11.62 1.46
CA LEU A 580 28.28 -11.86 2.89
C LEU A 580 26.86 -12.39 3.16
N LEU A 581 26.77 -13.63 3.62
CA LEU A 581 25.55 -14.24 4.13
C LEU A 581 25.55 -14.11 5.65
N ILE A 582 24.45 -13.66 6.24
CA ILE A 582 24.23 -13.65 7.68
C ILE A 582 22.85 -14.24 7.94
N THR A 583 22.78 -15.26 8.78
CA THR A 583 21.52 -15.87 9.20
C THR A 583 21.39 -15.73 10.72
N MET A 584 20.21 -15.30 11.17
CA MET A 584 19.86 -15.18 12.58
C MET A 584 18.57 -15.95 12.87
N HIS A 585 18.35 -16.36 14.12
CA HIS A 585 17.04 -16.84 14.54
C HIS A 585 16.14 -15.66 14.98
N HIS A 586 14.84 -15.68 14.65
CA HIS A 586 13.89 -14.60 14.96
C HIS A 586 13.73 -14.35 16.48
N ILE A 587 14.14 -15.31 17.31
CA ILE A 587 14.12 -15.17 18.77
C ILE A 587 15.14 -14.14 19.31
N VAL A 588 16.16 -13.79 18.50
CA VAL A 588 17.19 -12.80 18.84
C VAL A 588 17.21 -11.58 17.90
N SER A 589 16.35 -11.54 16.88
CA SER A 589 16.30 -10.46 15.89
C SER A 589 14.92 -10.35 15.22
N ASP A 590 14.54 -9.16 14.78
CA ASP A 590 13.31 -8.86 14.05
C ASP A 590 13.56 -7.81 12.94
N GLY A 591 12.51 -7.41 12.22
CA GLY A 591 12.62 -6.43 11.13
C GLY A 591 13.18 -5.07 11.54
N TRP A 592 12.90 -4.61 12.77
CA TRP A 592 13.49 -3.36 13.28
C TRP A 592 14.97 -3.54 13.60
N SER A 593 15.31 -4.65 14.24
CA SER A 593 16.68 -5.02 14.62
C SER A 593 17.59 -5.17 13.39
N GLN A 594 17.07 -5.65 12.25
CA GLN A 594 17.82 -5.67 10.98
C GLN A 594 18.23 -4.26 10.53
N GLY A 595 17.32 -3.28 10.65
CA GLY A 595 17.61 -1.88 10.32
C GLY A 595 18.62 -1.22 11.27
N VAL A 596 18.66 -1.66 12.53
CA VAL A 596 19.69 -1.25 13.50
C VAL A 596 21.02 -1.93 13.21
N LEU A 597 21.02 -3.22 12.86
CA LEU A 597 22.22 -4.00 12.53
C LEU A 597 22.94 -3.46 11.28
N ALA A 598 22.18 -3.01 10.29
CA ALA A 598 22.71 -2.48 9.04
C ALA A 598 23.29 -1.05 9.15
N ARG A 599 23.02 -0.34 10.26
CA ARG A 599 23.48 1.03 10.51
C ARG A 599 24.73 1.02 11.37
#